data_AF-A0A965QIQ7-F1
#
_entry.id   AF-A0A965QIQ7-F1
#
_cell.length_a   1.000
_cell.length_b   1.000
_cell.length_c   1.000
_cell.angle_alpha   90.00
_cell.angle_beta   90.00
_cell.angle_gamma   90.00
#
_symmetry.space_group_name_H-M   'P 1'
#
loop_
_entity.id
_entity.type
_entity.pdbx_description
1 polymer ?
#
loop_
_entity_poly.entity_id
_entity_poly.type
_entity_poly.pdbx_seq_one_letter_code
_entity_poly.pdbx_strand_id
1 'polypeptide(L)' 'MDVKALRELAQNYSVEQLNGFIDELENTGKCGCSSKEDAGDIMSDLLQAIEVRQAVDAGQSLQEAVREFSKRVRAVLS' A
#
# COMPACT_ATOMS: atom_id res chain seq x y z
N MET A 1 10.15 -2.40 4.27
CA MET A 1 8.71 -2.56 3.97
C MET A 1 7.98 -2.96 5.23
N ASP A 2 6.96 -2.19 5.61
CA ASP A 2 6.08 -2.51 6.72
C ASP A 2 4.93 -3.40 6.24
N VAL A 3 5.09 -4.71 6.42
CA VAL A 3 4.12 -5.72 5.97
C VAL A 3 2.79 -5.58 6.71
N LYS A 4 2.79 -5.05 7.94
CA LYS A 4 1.57 -4.89 8.73
C LYS A 4 0.72 -3.75 8.17
N ALA A 5 1.32 -2.57 7.99
CA ALA A 5 0.65 -1.42 7.38
C ALA A 5 0.13 -1.76 5.98
N LEU A 6 0.95 -2.44 5.17
CA LEU A 6 0.58 -2.91 3.83
C LEU A 6 -0.69 -3.79 3.84
N ARG A 7 -0.74 -4.78 4.75
CA ARG A 7 -1.90 -5.67 4.89
C ARG A 7 -3.14 -4.91 5.31
N GLU A 8 -3.02 -4.03 6.30
CA GLU A 8 -4.15 -3.25 6.80
C GLU A 8 -4.72 -2.34 5.71
N LEU A 9 -3.86 -1.64 4.96
CA LEU A 9 -4.28 -0.76 3.87
C LEU A 9 -4.96 -1.53 2.73
N ALA A 10 -4.33 -2.61 2.24
CA ALA A 10 -4.86 -3.41 1.14
C ALA A 10 -6.12 -4.22 1.53
N GLN A 11 -6.33 -4.48 2.83
CA GLN A 11 -7.53 -5.17 3.30
C GLN A 11 -8.72 -4.22 3.44
N ASN A 12 -8.49 -3.01 3.94
CA ASN A 12 -9.55 -2.10 4.39
C ASN A 12 -9.97 -1.08 3.32
N TYR A 13 -9.15 -0.86 2.30
CA TYR A 13 -9.39 0.18 1.29
C TYR A 13 -9.33 -0.38 -0.13
N SER A 14 -10.18 0.15 -1.01
CA SER A 14 -10.12 -0.09 -2.46
C SER A 14 -8.97 0.69 -3.12
N VAL A 15 -8.61 0.31 -4.34
CA VAL A 15 -7.62 1.06 -5.14
C VAL A 15 -8.02 2.53 -5.30
N GLU A 16 -9.31 2.81 -5.52
CA GLU A 16 -9.82 4.18 -5.65
C GLU A 16 -9.65 4.99 -4.36
N GLN A 17 -9.93 4.38 -3.20
CA GLN A 17 -9.73 5.03 -1.90
C GLN A 17 -8.24 5.29 -1.62
N LEU A 18 -7.38 4.33 -1.94
CA LEU A 18 -5.93 4.48 -1.79
C LEU A 18 -5.37 5.59 -2.69
N ASN A 19 -5.87 5.72 -3.93
CA ASN A 19 -5.51 6.85 -4.80
C ASN A 19 -6.00 8.18 -4.23
N GLY A 20 -7.21 8.23 -3.66
CA GLY A 20 -7.70 9.44 -2.99
C GLY A 20 -6.82 9.88 -1.81
N PHE A 21 -6.24 8.92 -1.07
CA PHE A 21 -5.28 9.21 -0.01
C PHE A 21 -3.94 9.73 -0.53
N ILE A 22 -3.50 9.25 -1.69
CA ILE A 22 -2.33 9.80 -2.39
C ILE A 22 -2.59 11.26 -2.77
N ASP A 23 -3.73 11.52 -3.40
CA ASP A 23 -4.12 12.89 -3.78
C ASP A 23 -4.21 13.81 -2.55
N GLU A 24 -4.78 13.33 -1.44
CA GLU A 24 -4.85 14.09 -0.18
C GLU A 24 -3.44 14.41 0.35
N LEU A 25 -2.56 13.41 0.36
CA LEU A 25 -1.19 13.54 0.84
C LEU A 25 -0.37 14.52 -0.01
N GLU A 26 -0.50 14.46 -1.33
CA GLU A 26 0.20 15.37 -2.25
C GLU A 26 -0.28 16.81 -2.12
N ASN A 27 -1.59 17.02 -1.94
CA ASN A 27 -2.17 18.35 -1.89
C ASN A 27 -2.06 19.01 -0.50
N THR A 28 -2.11 18.23 0.57
CA THR A 28 -2.23 18.75 1.95
C THR A 28 -1.02 18.42 2.83
N GLY A 29 -0.18 17.49 2.41
CA GLY A 29 0.90 16.93 3.24
C GLY A 29 0.39 16.05 4.38
N LYS A 30 -0.89 15.66 4.39
CA LYS A 30 -1.52 14.83 5.42
C LYS A 30 -2.26 13.67 4.78
N CYS A 31 -2.30 12.52 5.47
CA CYS A 31 -3.21 11.42 5.12
C CYS A 31 -4.02 11.01 6.34
N GLY A 32 -5.34 10.93 6.22
CA GLY A 32 -6.19 10.35 7.26
C GLY A 32 -6.00 8.84 7.48
N CYS A 33 -5.26 8.19 6.58
CA CYS A 33 -5.05 6.75 6.53
C CYS A 33 -3.85 6.23 7.34
N SER A 34 -2.97 7.11 7.84
CA SER A 34 -1.71 6.72 8.47
C SER A 34 -1.39 7.63 9.65
N SER A 35 -0.78 7.05 10.69
CA SER A 35 -0.25 7.79 11.84
C SER A 35 1.22 8.16 11.70
N LYS A 36 1.85 7.84 10.56
CA LYS A 36 3.24 8.21 10.29
C LYS A 36 3.35 9.71 10.03
N GLU A 37 4.49 10.29 10.40
CA GLU A 37 4.75 11.73 10.21
C GLU A 37 5.47 12.03 8.89
N ASP A 38 6.24 11.07 8.37
CA ASP A 38 6.99 11.24 7.12
C ASP A 38 6.12 10.94 5.90
N ALA A 39 5.92 11.96 5.05
CA ALA A 39 5.10 11.84 3.85
C ALA A 39 5.67 10.83 2.83
N GLY A 40 6.99 10.65 2.77
CA GLY A 40 7.63 9.66 1.89
C GLY A 40 7.30 8.24 2.32
N ASP A 41 7.37 7.96 3.62
CA ASP A 41 6.98 6.66 4.18
C ASP A 41 5.48 6.37 3.98
N ILE A 42 4.61 7.36 4.18
CA ILE A 42 3.16 7.22 3.94
C ILE A 42 2.91 6.92 2.46
N MET A 43 3.51 7.69 1.55
CA MET A 43 3.38 7.50 0.11
C MET A 43 3.84 6.11 -0.31
N SER A 44 4.97 5.67 0.22
CA SER A 44 5.52 4.34 -0.04
C SER A 44 4.55 3.23 0.39
N ASP A 45 3.93 3.34 1.57
CA ASP A 45 2.95 2.35 2.04
C ASP A 45 1.69 2.33 1.15
N LEU A 46 1.17 3.51 0.76
CA LEU A 46 -0.01 3.64 -0.09
C LEU A 46 0.21 3.00 -1.47
N LEU A 47 1.33 3.31 -2.11
CA LEU A 47 1.67 2.76 -3.43
C LEU A 47 1.83 1.23 -3.39
N GLN A 48 2.49 0.71 -2.35
CA GLN A 48 2.62 -0.72 -2.15
C GLN A 48 1.26 -1.39 -1.91
N ALA A 49 0.38 -0.74 -1.13
CA ALA A 49 -0.97 -1.22 -0.85
C ALA A 49 -1.83 -1.27 -2.11
N ILE A 50 -1.71 -0.29 -3.02
CA ILE A 50 -2.40 -0.31 -4.30
C ILE A 50 -2.01 -1.54 -5.11
N GLU A 51 -0.70 -1.82 -5.22
CA GLU A 51 -0.24 -2.96 -6.02
C GLU A 51 -0.73 -4.31 -5.45
N VAL A 52 -0.74 -4.44 -4.12
CA VAL A 52 -1.31 -5.62 -3.45
C VAL A 52 -2.83 -5.69 -3.67
N ARG A 53 -3.55 -4.57 -3.51
CA ARG A 53 -5.00 -4.51 -3.67
C ARG A 53 -5.44 -4.88 -5.08
N GLN A 54 -4.73 -4.40 -6.10
CA GLN A 54 -4.97 -4.78 -7.50
C GLN A 54 -4.84 -6.29 -7.73
N ALA A 55 -3.85 -6.93 -7.10
CA ALA A 55 -3.68 -8.38 -7.21
C ALA A 55 -4.82 -9.15 -6.50
N VAL A 56 -5.32 -8.63 -5.37
CA VAL A 56 -6.49 -9.20 -4.70
C VAL A 56 -7.77 -8.98 -5.51
N ASP A 57 -7.94 -7.82 -6.14
CA ASP A 57 -9.07 -7.53 -7.04
C ASP A 57 -9.05 -8.41 -8.29
N ALA A 58 -7.86 -8.85 -8.72
CA ALA A 58 -7.68 -9.85 -9.77
C ALA A 58 -7.95 -11.30 -9.32
N GLY A 59 -8.36 -11.51 -8.07
CA GLY A 59 -8.79 -12.81 -7.54
C GLY A 59 -7.74 -13.56 -6.70
N GLN A 60 -6.59 -12.97 -6.39
CA GLN A 60 -5.63 -13.57 -5.46
C GLN A 60 -6.10 -13.43 -4.01
N SER A 61 -5.70 -14.36 -3.13
CA SER A 61 -5.86 -14.12 -1.70
C SER A 61 -4.91 -13.02 -1.23
N LEU A 62 -5.31 -12.25 -0.21
CA LEU A 62 -4.45 -11.21 0.37
C LEU A 62 -3.10 -11.76 0.84
N GLN A 63 -3.08 -12.99 1.36
CA GLN A 63 -1.84 -13.62 1.81
C GLN A 63 -0.89 -13.93 0.64
N GLU A 64 -1.41 -14.44 -0.47
CA GLU A 64 -0.62 -14.71 -1.68
C GLU A 64 -0.12 -13.42 -2.32
N ALA A 65 -0.99 -12.43 -2.47
CA ALA A 65 -0.64 -11.14 -3.06
C ALA A 65 0.51 -10.47 -2.29
N VAL A 66 0.42 -10.41 -0.95
CA VAL A 66 1.49 -9.86 -0.10
C VAL A 66 2.77 -10.69 -0.20
N ARG A 67 2.68 -12.01 -0.26
CA ARG A 67 3.84 -12.90 -0.37
C ARG A 67 4.57 -12.70 -1.71
N GLU A 68 3.84 -12.70 -2.82
CA GLU A 68 4.44 -12.50 -4.14
C GLU A 68 4.99 -11.08 -4.31
N PHE A 69 4.30 -10.06 -3.78
CA PHE A 69 4.84 -8.71 -3.71
C PHE A 69 6.16 -8.65 -2.92
N SER A 70 6.19 -9.24 -1.72
CA SER A 70 7.40 -9.29 -0.90
C SER A 70 8.58 -9.98 -1.58
N LYS A 71 8.32 -11.05 -2.35
CA LYS A 71 9.36 -11.73 -3.14
C LYS A 71 9.91 -10.82 -4.23
N ARG A 72 9.03 -10.13 -4.97
CA ARG A 72 9.42 -9.19 -6.04
C ARG A 72 10.30 -8.07 -5.48
N VAL A 73 9.88 -7.45 -4.38
CA VAL A 73 10.67 -6.40 -3.70
C VAL A 73 12.04 -6.93 -3.30
N ARG A 74 12.12 -8.12 -2.69
CA ARG A 74 13.40 -8.71 -2.26
C ARG A 74 14.34 -9.01 -3.44
N ALA A 75 13.79 -9.44 -4.57
CA ALA A 75 14.57 -9.74 -5.77
C ALA A 75 15.19 -8.50 -6.43
N VAL A 76 14.64 -7.31 -6.18
CA VAL A 76 15.19 -6.03 -6.68
C VAL A 76 16.23 -5.46 -5.72
N LEU A 77 16.10 -5.73 -4.42
CA LEU A 77 16.99 -5.21 -3.38
C LEU A 77 18.20 -6.12 -3.09
N SER A 78 18.30 -7.26 -3.76
CA SER A 78 19.42 -8.20 -3.68
C SER A 78 20.47 -7.92 -4.74
#